data_AF-A0A930VAZ1-F1
#
_entry.id   AF-A0A930VAZ1-F1
#
_cell.length_a   1.000
_cell.length_b   1.000
_cell.length_c   1.000
_cell.angle_alpha   90.00
_cell.angle_beta   90.00
_cell.angle_gamma   90.00
#
_symmetry.space_group_name_H-M   'P 1'
#
loop_
_entity.id
_entity.type
_entity.pdbx_description
1 polymer ?
#
loop_
_entity_poly.entity_id
_entity_poly.type
_entity_poly.pdbx_seq_one_letter_code
_entity_poly.pdbx_strand_id
1 'polypeptide(L)'
;MSEYGSILATEAAAEGANFTSTVAFEAYKLRRKGGWGVEPYRCERYLTSSQTLTINFFAPLAADLPWLSRFLDALGLAAGGAAQALELEYQPAFRRAEHLDRTLADAFVQTSTGGVVFETKLADQFSRRWSTVVGNPFYEQVNRELQLWNSPRSTFDTTAKDQLARVHALGALAAGAPPPIVVIHHPLDDVGALNAEGYREVLQDPSLLTVMDLASALQRMGETATTKPQREMVQDLRRRYTAHELSEEAFGALESLRLRRRPHVPVAAP
;
A
#
# COMPACT_ATOMS: atom_id res chain seq x y z
N MET A 1 -18.51 -20.73 -2.58
CA MET A 1 -17.48 -19.83 -3.13
C MET A 1 -18.18 -18.81 -4.00
N SER A 2 -18.03 -17.52 -3.69
CA SER A 2 -18.66 -16.42 -4.44
C SER A 2 -18.11 -16.34 -5.86
N GLU A 3 -18.91 -15.79 -6.75
CA GLU A 3 -18.81 -15.77 -8.21
C GLU A 3 -17.54 -15.11 -8.80
N TYR A 4 -16.60 -14.67 -7.95
CA TYR A 4 -15.31 -14.08 -8.31
C TYR A 4 -14.24 -14.64 -7.34
N GLY A 5 -13.20 -15.29 -7.88
CA GLY A 5 -12.15 -15.99 -7.11
C GLY A 5 -11.25 -15.09 -6.24
N SER A 6 -11.57 -13.81 -6.09
CA SER A 6 -10.83 -12.81 -5.31
C SER A 6 -11.48 -12.46 -3.97
N ILE A 7 -12.60 -13.09 -3.59
CA ILE A 7 -13.34 -12.79 -2.36
C ILE A 7 -13.42 -14.02 -1.46
N LEU A 8 -12.97 -13.88 -0.20
CA LEU A 8 -13.10 -14.91 0.81
C LEU A 8 -14.54 -15.12 1.26
N ALA A 9 -14.83 -16.36 1.62
CA ALA A 9 -16.03 -16.72 2.37
C ALA A 9 -16.03 -16.01 3.74
N THR A 10 -17.21 -15.71 4.25
CA THR A 10 -17.39 -14.92 5.49
C THR A 10 -16.72 -15.60 6.68
N GLU A 11 -16.79 -16.92 6.76
CA GLU A 11 -16.22 -17.72 7.85
C GLU A 11 -14.68 -17.62 7.85
N ALA A 12 -14.05 -17.85 6.69
CA ALA A 12 -12.60 -17.71 6.53
C ALA A 12 -12.12 -16.27 6.78
N ALA A 13 -12.92 -15.28 6.37
CA ALA A 13 -12.62 -13.87 6.62
C ALA A 13 -12.65 -13.53 8.12
N ALA A 14 -13.63 -14.07 8.86
CA ALA A 14 -13.74 -13.88 10.31
C ALA A 14 -12.57 -14.51 11.08
N GLU A 15 -12.02 -15.61 10.56
CA GLU A 15 -10.82 -16.27 11.09
C GLU A 15 -9.51 -15.55 10.72
N GLY A 16 -9.59 -14.49 9.91
CA GLY A 16 -8.42 -13.70 9.50
C GLY A 16 -7.62 -14.34 8.36
N ALA A 17 -8.21 -15.21 7.54
CA ALA A 17 -7.51 -15.92 6.47
C ALA A 17 -6.92 -15.00 5.37
N ASN A 18 -7.31 -13.73 5.31
CA ASN A 18 -6.67 -12.76 4.40
C ASN A 18 -5.32 -12.23 4.94
N PHE A 19 -5.00 -12.50 6.21
CA PHE A 19 -3.77 -12.04 6.86
C PHE A 19 -2.71 -13.15 6.83
N THR A 20 -1.48 -12.80 6.46
CA THR A 20 -0.38 -13.78 6.35
C THR A 20 0.22 -14.16 7.70
N SER A 21 -0.16 -13.47 8.78
CA SER A 21 0.30 -13.78 10.13
C SER A 21 -0.66 -13.26 11.20
N THR A 22 -0.55 -13.83 12.40
CA THR A 22 -1.25 -13.32 13.58
C THR A 22 -0.87 -11.87 13.88
N VAL A 23 0.40 -11.48 13.67
CA VAL A 23 0.87 -10.09 13.86
C VAL A 23 0.10 -9.13 12.96
N ALA A 24 -0.06 -9.47 11.69
CA ALA A 24 -0.83 -8.68 10.74
C ALA A 24 -2.32 -8.61 11.11
N PHE A 25 -2.91 -9.73 11.53
CA PHE A 25 -4.32 -9.75 11.94
C PHE A 25 -4.57 -8.93 13.22
N GLU A 26 -3.67 -8.99 14.21
CA GLU A 26 -3.77 -8.15 15.41
C GLU A 26 -3.57 -6.67 15.09
N ALA A 27 -2.61 -6.33 14.22
CA ALA A 27 -2.40 -4.95 13.77
C ALA A 27 -3.63 -4.39 13.04
N TYR A 28 -4.27 -5.20 12.18
CA TYR A 28 -5.55 -4.87 11.58
C TYR A 28 -6.63 -4.55 12.62
N LYS A 29 -6.83 -5.45 13.59
CA LYS A 29 -7.84 -5.26 14.64
C LYS A 29 -7.57 -4.01 15.47
N LEU A 30 -6.31 -3.76 15.82
CA LEU A 30 -5.90 -2.57 16.55
C LEU A 30 -6.18 -1.31 15.73
N ARG A 31 -5.76 -1.26 14.46
CA ARG A 31 -5.97 -0.09 13.60
C ARG A 31 -7.45 0.18 13.36
N ARG A 32 -8.27 -0.86 13.22
CA ARG A 32 -9.73 -0.76 13.09
C ARG A 32 -10.39 -0.17 14.33
N LYS A 33 -9.92 -0.50 15.54
CA LYS A 33 -10.40 0.12 16.78
C LYS A 33 -10.10 1.62 16.83
N GLY A 34 -9.05 2.07 16.16
CA GLY A 34 -8.69 3.49 16.01
C GLY A 34 -9.68 4.31 15.18
N GLY A 35 -10.68 3.68 14.56
CA GLY A 35 -11.76 4.35 13.85
C GLY A 35 -11.63 4.23 12.33
N TRP A 36 -11.91 5.33 11.63
CA TRP A 36 -11.97 5.33 10.17
C TRP A 36 -10.60 5.11 9.51
N GLY A 37 -10.63 4.73 8.24
CA GLY A 37 -9.43 4.56 7.41
C GLY A 37 -9.23 3.13 6.93
N VAL A 38 -9.54 2.15 7.78
CA VAL A 38 -9.57 0.73 7.40
C VAL A 38 -10.97 0.34 6.97
N GLU A 39 -11.13 -0.19 5.76
CA GLU A 39 -12.39 -0.72 5.27
C GLU A 39 -12.45 -2.24 5.50
N PRO A 40 -13.32 -2.73 6.41
CA PRO A 40 -13.32 -4.14 6.80
C PRO A 40 -13.53 -5.09 5.63
N TYR A 41 -14.43 -4.77 4.70
CA TYR A 41 -14.75 -5.65 3.59
C TYR A 41 -13.54 -5.84 2.64
N ARG A 42 -12.83 -4.76 2.32
CA ARG A 42 -11.55 -4.85 1.58
C ARG A 42 -10.48 -5.61 2.35
N CYS A 43 -10.31 -5.34 3.64
CA CYS A 43 -9.26 -5.98 4.45
C CYS A 43 -9.51 -7.47 4.71
N GLU A 44 -10.74 -7.84 5.09
CA GLU A 44 -11.05 -9.19 5.56
C GLU A 44 -11.36 -10.14 4.40
N ARG A 45 -11.85 -9.62 3.27
CA ARG A 45 -12.41 -10.48 2.21
C ARG A 45 -11.73 -10.37 0.87
N TYR A 46 -11.27 -9.19 0.47
CA TYR A 46 -10.72 -9.00 -0.87
C TYR A 46 -9.26 -9.44 -0.89
N LEU A 47 -9.00 -10.54 -1.59
CA LEU A 47 -7.67 -11.15 -1.70
C LEU A 47 -6.69 -10.28 -2.49
N THR A 48 -7.20 -9.33 -3.27
CA THR A 48 -6.43 -8.42 -4.13
C THR A 48 -6.39 -6.97 -3.60
N SER A 49 -6.80 -6.78 -2.35
CA SER A 49 -6.85 -5.46 -1.70
C SER A 49 -5.45 -4.93 -1.39
N SER A 50 -5.14 -3.72 -1.87
CA SER A 50 -3.91 -3.01 -1.49
C SER A 50 -3.85 -2.74 0.02
N GLN A 51 -5.00 -2.51 0.67
CA GLN A 51 -5.04 -2.24 2.11
C GLN A 51 -4.65 -3.48 2.94
N THR A 52 -5.04 -4.67 2.49
CA THR A 52 -4.58 -5.93 3.13
C THR A 52 -3.10 -6.16 2.88
N LEU A 53 -2.61 -5.84 1.68
CA LEU A 53 -1.18 -5.88 1.37
C LEU A 53 -0.38 -4.98 2.31
N THR A 54 -0.78 -3.72 2.47
CA THR A 54 -0.17 -2.77 3.41
C THR A 54 -0.03 -3.39 4.81
N ILE A 55 -1.11 -3.93 5.36
CA ILE A 55 -1.10 -4.49 6.71
C ILE A 55 -0.21 -5.73 6.79
N ASN A 56 -0.35 -6.67 5.84
CA ASN A 56 0.45 -7.89 5.82
C ASN A 56 1.95 -7.61 5.68
N PHE A 57 2.31 -6.63 4.87
CA PHE A 57 3.71 -6.27 4.61
C PHE A 57 4.33 -5.52 5.79
N PHE A 58 3.66 -4.47 6.28
CA PHE A 58 4.26 -3.55 7.25
C PHE A 58 4.02 -3.90 8.71
N ALA A 59 2.98 -4.66 9.08
CA ALA A 59 2.76 -5.02 10.48
C ALA A 59 3.91 -5.85 11.10
N PRO A 60 4.51 -6.83 10.40
CA PRO A 60 5.70 -7.54 10.92
C PRO A 60 6.90 -6.60 11.12
N LEU A 61 7.10 -5.63 10.23
CA LEU A 61 8.16 -4.63 10.34
C LEU A 61 7.90 -3.66 11.51
N ALA A 62 6.65 -3.25 11.71
CA ALA A 62 6.26 -2.41 12.85
C ALA A 62 6.50 -3.10 14.21
N ALA A 63 6.36 -4.42 14.25
CA ALA A 63 6.64 -5.22 15.44
C ALA A 63 8.14 -5.42 15.72
N ASP A 64 9.01 -5.12 14.76
CA ASP A 64 10.47 -5.29 14.84
C ASP A 64 11.20 -4.10 14.18
N LEU A 65 11.27 -2.97 14.90
CA LEU A 65 11.90 -1.74 14.41
C LEU A 65 13.37 -1.90 14.00
N PRO A 66 14.20 -2.73 14.66
CA PRO A 66 15.53 -3.06 14.14
C PRO A 66 15.50 -3.70 12.75
N TRP A 67 14.55 -4.60 12.48
CA TRP A 67 14.38 -5.15 11.13
C TRP A 67 13.89 -4.10 10.15
N LEU A 68 12.91 -3.28 10.52
CA LEU A 68 12.47 -2.15 9.70
C LEU A 68 13.64 -1.21 9.34
N SER A 69 14.50 -0.89 10.30
CA SER A 69 15.68 -0.03 10.06
C SER A 69 16.60 -0.64 9.00
N ARG A 70 16.93 -1.93 9.12
CA ARG A 70 17.72 -2.64 8.10
C ARG A 70 17.03 -2.66 6.74
N PHE A 71 15.71 -2.82 6.71
CA PHE A 71 14.93 -2.77 5.47
C PHE A 71 15.01 -1.38 4.81
N LEU A 72 14.87 -0.29 5.58
CA LEU A 72 15.06 1.07 5.06
C LEU A 72 16.48 1.29 4.52
N ASP A 73 17.50 0.78 5.22
CA ASP A 73 18.89 0.85 4.76
C ASP A 73 19.05 0.12 3.42
N ALA A 74 18.47 -1.07 3.29
CA ALA A 74 18.46 -1.83 2.05
C ALA A 74 17.68 -1.15 0.91
N LEU A 75 16.76 -0.23 1.23
CA LEU A 75 16.11 0.66 0.25
C LEU A 75 16.99 1.85 -0.16
N GLY A 76 18.13 2.07 0.49
CA GLY A 76 18.98 3.25 0.28
C GLY A 76 18.55 4.46 1.11
N LEU A 77 17.69 4.27 2.11
CA LEU A 77 17.11 5.33 2.94
C LEU A 77 17.83 5.49 4.30
N ALA A 78 19.05 4.96 4.43
CA ALA A 78 19.85 4.97 5.65
C ALA A 78 20.14 6.38 6.22
N ALA A 79 20.12 7.41 5.36
CA ALA A 79 20.26 8.80 5.78
C ALA A 79 19.13 9.25 6.74
N GLY A 80 17.98 8.57 6.70
CA GLY A 80 16.88 8.74 7.65
C GLY A 80 17.22 8.27 9.07
N GLY A 81 18.30 7.52 9.25
CA GLY A 81 18.66 6.89 10.53
C GLY A 81 17.69 5.78 10.94
N ALA A 82 17.74 5.40 12.22
CA ALA A 82 16.99 4.26 12.72
C ALA A 82 15.48 4.55 12.77
N ALA A 83 14.66 3.53 12.45
CA ALA A 83 13.22 3.60 12.59
C ALA A 83 12.82 3.65 14.07
N GLN A 84 11.93 4.58 14.41
CA GLN A 84 11.43 4.82 15.77
C GLN A 84 9.97 4.38 15.93
N ALA A 85 9.18 4.47 14.87
CA ALA A 85 7.79 4.04 14.84
C ALA A 85 7.35 3.77 13.40
N LEU A 86 6.35 2.91 13.24
CA LEU A 86 5.63 2.71 11.98
C LEU A 86 4.13 2.82 12.27
N GLU A 87 3.44 3.66 11.50
CA GLU A 87 1.99 3.81 11.55
C GLU A 87 1.36 3.30 10.25
N LEU A 88 0.34 2.44 10.37
CA LEU A 88 -0.42 1.90 9.25
C LEU A 88 -1.66 2.76 8.99
N GLU A 89 -1.98 2.99 7.71
CA GLU A 89 -3.11 3.83 7.29
C GLU A 89 -3.05 5.19 8.00
N TYR A 90 -1.90 5.85 7.84
CA TYR A 90 -1.47 7.00 8.60
C TYR A 90 -2.21 8.27 8.21
N GLN A 91 -2.64 9.01 9.25
CA GLN A 91 -3.00 10.41 9.14
C GLN A 91 -2.38 11.18 10.31
N PRO A 92 -1.81 12.36 10.07
CA PRO A 92 -1.39 13.22 11.15
C PRO A 92 -2.58 13.70 12.00
N ALA A 93 -2.43 13.65 13.32
CA ALA A 93 -3.41 14.12 14.29
C ALA A 93 -3.41 15.65 14.41
N PHE A 94 -3.93 16.38 13.42
CA PHE A 94 -4.06 17.84 13.53
C PHE A 94 -5.29 18.26 14.34
N ARG A 95 -5.15 19.32 15.14
CA ARG A 95 -6.24 19.93 15.96
C ARG A 95 -7.33 20.64 15.14
N ARG A 96 -7.25 20.68 13.81
CA ARG A 96 -8.26 21.25 12.90
C ARG A 96 -8.58 20.27 11.77
N ALA A 97 -9.28 19.19 12.12
CA ALA A 97 -9.68 18.10 11.22
C ALA A 97 -10.59 18.53 10.05
N GLU A 98 -11.02 19.80 10.01
CA GLU A 98 -11.96 20.35 9.02
C GLU A 98 -11.36 20.52 7.62
N HIS A 99 -10.02 20.44 7.48
CA HIS A 99 -9.31 20.70 6.21
C HIS A 99 -8.71 19.46 5.54
N LEU A 100 -8.77 18.27 6.16
CA LEU A 100 -8.21 17.05 5.60
C LEU A 100 -9.29 16.27 4.85
N ASP A 101 -9.04 15.99 3.58
CA ASP A 101 -9.92 15.30 2.64
C ASP A 101 -10.00 13.76 2.85
N ARG A 102 -9.77 13.31 4.10
CA ARG A 102 -9.67 11.91 4.50
C ARG A 102 -8.60 11.12 3.74
N THR A 103 -7.58 11.79 3.23
CA THR A 103 -6.38 11.13 2.70
C THR A 103 -5.63 10.44 3.84
N LEU A 104 -5.15 9.23 3.57
CA LEU A 104 -4.28 8.44 4.42
C LEU A 104 -3.09 8.00 3.57
N ALA A 105 -1.89 8.02 4.16
CA ALA A 105 -0.77 7.29 3.61
C ALA A 105 -0.89 5.83 4.01
N ASP A 106 -0.59 4.89 3.11
CA ASP A 106 -0.70 3.46 3.43
C ASP A 106 0.20 3.09 4.64
N ALA A 107 1.44 3.60 4.69
CA ALA A 107 2.24 3.60 5.90
C ALA A 107 3.14 4.83 6.04
N PHE A 108 3.43 5.21 7.28
CA PHE A 108 4.43 6.23 7.60
C PHE A 108 5.41 5.67 8.62
N VAL A 109 6.71 5.80 8.33
CA VAL A 109 7.78 5.42 9.24
C VAL A 109 8.42 6.68 9.79
N GLN A 110 8.34 6.87 11.11
CA GLN A 110 9.12 7.90 11.78
C GLN A 110 10.54 7.38 12.01
N THR A 111 11.53 8.17 11.64
CA THR A 111 12.95 7.86 11.84
C THR A 111 13.60 8.89 12.76
N SER A 112 14.84 8.63 13.18
CA SER A 112 15.56 9.56 14.05
C SER A 112 15.87 10.93 13.43
N THR A 113 15.82 11.06 12.10
CA THR A 113 16.12 12.32 11.39
C THR A 113 14.97 12.85 10.54
N GLY A 114 13.81 12.17 10.53
CA GLY A 114 12.65 12.58 9.72
C GLY A 114 11.61 11.47 9.62
N GLY A 115 11.18 11.16 8.39
CA GLY A 115 10.28 10.04 8.13
C GLY A 115 10.28 9.58 6.69
N VAL A 116 9.61 8.47 6.43
CA VAL A 116 9.44 7.87 5.10
C VAL A 116 7.96 7.54 4.89
N VAL A 117 7.42 7.92 3.74
CA VAL A 117 6.04 7.61 3.34
C VAL A 117 6.05 6.39 2.43
N PHE A 118 5.12 5.46 2.65
CA PHE A 118 4.90 4.32 1.78
C PHE A 118 3.49 4.33 1.22
N GLU A 119 3.38 3.98 -0.07
CA GLU A 119 2.14 3.66 -0.76
C GLU A 119 2.27 2.26 -1.38
N THR A 120 1.26 1.41 -1.23
CA THR A 120 1.19 0.10 -1.86
C THR A 120 0.04 0.01 -2.85
N LYS A 121 0.27 -0.69 -3.96
CA LYS A 121 -0.75 -0.91 -4.99
C LYS A 121 -0.68 -2.36 -5.46
N LEU A 122 -1.76 -3.11 -5.23
CA LEU A 122 -1.87 -4.53 -5.60
C LEU A 122 -2.61 -4.71 -6.93
N ALA A 123 -3.95 -4.65 -6.91
CA ALA A 123 -4.77 -4.65 -8.12
C ALA A 123 -5.81 -3.50 -8.12
N ASP A 124 -5.93 -2.79 -7.00
CA ASP A 124 -6.83 -1.66 -6.89
C ASP A 124 -6.17 -0.41 -7.49
N GLN A 125 -6.90 0.27 -8.36
CA GLN A 125 -6.46 1.55 -8.94
C GLN A 125 -6.36 2.63 -7.85
N PHE A 126 -5.54 3.66 -8.11
CA PHE A 126 -5.54 4.89 -7.30
C PHE A 126 -6.97 5.41 -7.10
N SER A 127 -7.23 5.94 -5.89
CA SER A 127 -8.58 6.30 -5.48
C SER A 127 -9.15 7.41 -6.36
N ARG A 128 -10.24 7.15 -7.07
CA ARG A 128 -10.95 8.13 -7.92
C ARG A 128 -11.76 9.16 -7.11
N ARG A 129 -11.51 9.31 -5.81
CA ARG A 129 -12.22 10.31 -5.00
C ARG A 129 -11.89 11.71 -5.53
N TRP A 130 -12.93 12.53 -5.67
CA TRP A 130 -12.87 13.91 -6.17
C TRP A 130 -12.34 14.86 -5.08
N SER A 131 -11.16 14.58 -4.56
CA SER A 131 -10.39 15.55 -3.81
C SER A 131 -9.08 15.79 -4.56
N THR A 132 -8.76 17.06 -4.76
CA THR A 132 -7.58 17.47 -5.52
C THR A 132 -6.68 18.37 -4.69
N VAL A 133 -5.38 18.27 -4.93
CA VAL A 133 -4.36 19.23 -4.47
C VAL A 133 -4.59 20.59 -5.10
N VAL A 134 -5.03 20.61 -6.35
CA VAL A 134 -5.18 21.83 -7.14
C VAL A 134 -6.32 22.68 -6.61
N GLY A 135 -6.01 23.89 -6.13
CA GLY A 135 -7.02 24.78 -5.57
C GLY A 135 -7.47 24.41 -4.16
N ASN A 136 -6.83 23.43 -3.52
CA ASN A 136 -7.02 23.14 -2.10
C ASN A 136 -6.04 23.99 -1.27
N PRO A 137 -6.53 24.99 -0.50
CA PRO A 137 -5.67 25.92 0.23
C PRO A 137 -4.75 25.24 1.24
N PHE A 138 -5.16 24.08 1.77
CA PHE A 138 -4.34 23.31 2.70
C PHE A 138 -3.06 22.83 2.02
N TYR A 139 -3.18 22.06 0.94
CA TYR A 139 -2.00 21.52 0.25
C TYR A 139 -1.15 22.61 -0.42
N GLU A 140 -1.77 23.71 -0.87
CA GLU A 140 -1.03 24.87 -1.37
C GLU A 140 -0.21 25.57 -0.27
N GLN A 141 -0.73 25.64 0.96
CA GLN A 141 0.01 26.18 2.10
C GLN A 141 1.17 25.25 2.48
N VAL A 142 0.93 23.94 2.60
CA VAL A 142 1.97 22.95 2.91
C VAL A 142 3.10 23.02 1.88
N ASN A 143 2.76 23.07 0.59
CA ASN A 143 3.78 23.17 -0.45
C ASN A 143 4.56 24.48 -0.39
N ARG A 144 3.94 25.59 0.00
CA ARG A 144 4.64 26.87 0.16
C ARG A 144 5.65 26.82 1.29
N GLU A 145 5.34 26.14 2.38
CA GLU A 145 6.22 26.02 3.54
C GLU A 145 7.34 25.01 3.32
N LEU A 146 7.03 23.85 2.73
CA LEU A 146 7.93 22.71 2.64
C LEU A 146 8.54 22.49 1.25
N GLN A 147 8.08 23.23 0.23
CA GLN A 147 8.60 23.17 -1.15
C GLN A 147 8.65 21.73 -1.69
N LEU A 148 7.51 21.03 -1.66
CA LEU A 148 7.43 19.62 -2.04
C LEU A 148 7.40 19.42 -3.57
N TRP A 149 6.78 20.33 -4.30
CA TRP A 149 6.64 20.28 -5.76
C TRP A 149 6.74 21.67 -6.41
N ASN A 150 7.33 21.69 -7.60
CA ASN A 150 7.63 22.89 -8.41
C ASN A 150 6.45 23.39 -9.26
N SER A 151 5.36 22.61 -9.34
CA SER A 151 4.48 22.68 -10.50
C SER A 151 3.31 23.67 -10.42
N PRO A 152 2.97 24.37 -11.53
CA PRO A 152 1.70 25.06 -11.66
C PRO A 152 0.52 24.08 -11.58
N ARG A 153 -0.68 24.60 -11.26
CA ARG A 153 -1.93 23.83 -11.05
C ARG A 153 -2.27 22.82 -12.17
N SER A 154 -1.74 22.97 -13.38
CA SER A 154 -2.01 22.09 -14.53
C SER A 154 -1.25 20.76 -14.52
N THR A 155 -0.25 20.56 -13.65
CA THR A 155 0.64 19.38 -13.71
C THR A 155 0.13 18.16 -12.92
N PHE A 156 -0.95 18.32 -12.15
CA PHE A 156 -1.67 17.23 -11.47
C PHE A 156 -2.84 16.74 -12.33
N ASP A 157 -2.54 16.37 -13.57
CA ASP A 157 -3.49 15.96 -14.60
C ASP A 157 -4.00 14.52 -14.42
N THR A 158 -3.37 13.73 -13.55
CA THR A 158 -3.77 12.37 -13.23
C THR A 158 -4.11 12.20 -11.75
N THR A 159 -5.06 11.30 -11.48
CA THR A 159 -5.47 10.92 -10.12
C THR A 159 -4.30 10.38 -9.28
N ALA A 160 -3.32 9.73 -9.91
CA ALA A 160 -2.16 9.18 -9.22
C ALA A 160 -1.22 10.27 -8.70
N LYS A 161 -0.83 11.24 -9.56
CA LYS A 161 0.00 12.39 -9.14
C LYS A 161 -0.66 13.16 -8.02
N ASP A 162 -1.97 13.37 -8.13
CA ASP A 162 -2.76 14.06 -7.11
C ASP A 162 -2.76 13.32 -5.77
N GLN A 163 -3.07 12.02 -5.77
CA GLN A 163 -3.03 11.20 -4.55
C GLN A 163 -1.63 11.18 -3.93
N LEU A 164 -0.59 11.01 -4.74
CA LEU A 164 0.80 10.98 -4.27
C LEU A 164 1.24 12.31 -3.65
N ALA A 165 0.85 13.45 -4.23
CA ALA A 165 1.11 14.75 -3.61
C ALA A 165 0.41 14.93 -2.27
N ARG A 166 -0.84 14.45 -2.13
CA ARG A 166 -1.56 14.53 -0.85
C ARG A 166 -0.87 13.71 0.23
N VAL A 167 -0.53 12.46 -0.04
CA VAL A 167 0.14 11.59 0.94
C VAL A 167 1.55 12.08 1.27
N HIS A 168 2.28 12.59 0.27
CA HIS A 168 3.60 13.19 0.48
C HIS A 168 3.51 14.43 1.40
N ALA A 169 2.50 15.28 1.22
CA ALA A 169 2.23 16.40 2.11
C ALA A 169 1.90 15.97 3.55
N LEU A 170 1.12 14.90 3.73
CA LEU A 170 0.84 14.37 5.08
C LEU A 170 2.12 13.91 5.79
N GLY A 171 2.96 13.15 5.08
CA GLY A 171 4.25 12.71 5.62
C GLY A 171 5.20 13.87 5.90
N ALA A 172 5.22 14.88 5.03
CA ALA A 172 6.09 16.03 5.19
C ALA A 172 5.72 16.89 6.40
N LEU A 173 4.43 17.04 6.69
CA LEU A 173 4.00 17.71 7.90
C LEU A 173 4.37 16.92 9.17
N ALA A 174 4.30 15.60 9.11
CA ALA A 174 4.68 14.73 10.22
C ALA A 174 6.20 14.79 10.47
N ALA A 175 6.99 14.76 9.40
CA ALA A 175 8.45 14.80 9.47
C ALA A 175 9.02 16.22 9.69
N GLY A 176 8.24 17.27 9.40
CA GLY A 176 8.70 18.66 9.42
C GLY A 176 9.61 19.05 8.25
N ALA A 177 9.78 18.16 7.26
CA ALA A 177 10.61 18.34 6.07
C ALA A 177 10.09 17.39 4.96
N PRO A 178 10.44 17.62 3.67
CA PRO A 178 10.11 16.69 2.58
C PRO A 178 10.69 15.28 2.82
N PRO A 179 9.85 14.24 3.05
CA PRO A 179 10.32 12.89 3.30
C PRO A 179 10.49 12.13 1.97
N PRO A 180 11.35 11.10 1.93
CA PRO A 180 11.27 10.11 0.87
C PRO A 180 9.87 9.48 0.80
N ILE A 181 9.39 9.25 -0.41
CA ILE A 181 8.16 8.51 -0.70
C ILE A 181 8.49 7.26 -1.52
N VAL A 182 8.04 6.11 -1.03
CA VAL A 182 8.25 4.81 -1.66
C VAL A 182 6.91 4.25 -2.13
N VAL A 183 6.79 4.00 -3.43
CA VAL A 183 5.62 3.34 -4.01
C VAL A 183 5.99 1.90 -4.34
N ILE A 184 5.29 0.96 -3.71
CA ILE A 184 5.42 -0.47 -3.94
C ILE A 184 4.23 -0.94 -4.77
N HIS A 185 4.45 -1.35 -6.01
CA HIS A 185 3.39 -1.84 -6.89
C HIS A 185 3.51 -3.34 -7.14
N HIS A 186 2.42 -3.99 -7.52
CA HIS A 186 2.48 -5.38 -7.95
C HIS A 186 3.31 -5.52 -9.25
N PRO A 187 4.09 -6.61 -9.43
CA PRO A 187 4.93 -6.78 -10.63
C PRO A 187 4.17 -6.84 -11.96
N LEU A 188 2.86 -7.15 -11.92
CA LEU A 188 1.98 -7.17 -13.09
C LEU A 188 1.21 -5.85 -13.32
N ASP A 189 1.43 -4.82 -12.48
CA ASP A 189 0.76 -3.51 -12.59
C ASP A 189 1.70 -2.44 -13.19
N ASP A 190 2.01 -2.59 -14.48
CA ASP A 190 2.86 -1.64 -15.21
C ASP A 190 2.24 -0.24 -15.28
N VAL A 191 0.91 -0.16 -15.34
CA VAL A 191 0.17 1.10 -15.42
C VAL A 191 0.26 1.86 -14.09
N GLY A 192 0.12 1.18 -12.96
CA GLY A 192 0.33 1.76 -11.63
C GLY A 192 1.73 2.32 -11.46
N ALA A 193 2.75 1.58 -11.92
CA ALA A 193 4.15 2.00 -11.87
C ALA A 193 4.40 3.28 -12.69
N LEU A 194 3.95 3.30 -13.95
CA LEU A 194 4.09 4.48 -14.83
C LEU A 194 3.38 5.71 -14.26
N ASN A 195 2.18 5.51 -13.71
CA ASN A 195 1.42 6.59 -13.08
C ASN A 195 2.11 7.16 -11.83
N ALA A 196 2.76 6.30 -11.04
CA ALA A 196 3.54 6.73 -9.89
C ALA A 196 4.80 7.48 -10.32
N GLU A 197 5.52 7.00 -11.34
CA GLU A 197 6.71 7.66 -11.88
C GLU A 197 6.40 9.06 -12.44
N GLY A 198 5.20 9.28 -12.98
CA GLY A 198 4.76 10.63 -13.38
C GLY A 198 4.79 11.66 -12.23
N TYR A 199 4.75 11.23 -10.96
CA TYR A 199 4.90 12.16 -9.83
C TYR A 199 6.32 12.72 -9.72
N ARG A 200 7.34 12.01 -10.22
CA ARG A 200 8.73 12.48 -10.23
C ARG A 200 8.90 13.81 -10.97
N GLU A 201 8.12 14.01 -12.03
CA GLU A 201 8.17 15.18 -12.90
C GLU A 201 7.74 16.47 -12.19
N VAL A 202 6.93 16.36 -11.13
CA VAL A 202 6.40 17.52 -10.41
C VAL A 202 7.15 17.83 -9.12
N LEU A 203 7.90 16.85 -8.59
CA LEU A 203 8.63 16.99 -7.33
C LEU A 203 9.68 18.10 -7.38
N GLN A 204 9.88 18.76 -6.24
CA GLN A 204 10.98 19.70 -6.06
C GLN A 204 12.33 18.99 -6.14
N ASP A 205 12.42 17.87 -5.43
CA ASP A 205 13.55 16.96 -5.44
C ASP A 205 13.08 15.60 -5.99
N PRO A 206 13.37 15.30 -7.27
CA PRO A 206 13.04 14.03 -7.90
C PRO A 206 13.63 12.81 -7.18
N SER A 207 14.70 12.95 -6.39
CA SER A 207 15.35 11.83 -5.71
C SER A 207 14.53 11.30 -4.52
N LEU A 208 13.55 12.08 -4.05
CA LEU A 208 12.66 11.67 -2.96
C LEU A 208 11.70 10.54 -3.35
N LEU A 209 11.43 10.33 -4.64
CA LEU A 209 10.55 9.24 -5.09
C LEU A 209 11.35 7.98 -5.40
N THR A 210 10.95 6.88 -4.78
CA THR A 210 11.32 5.52 -5.19
C THR A 210 10.07 4.77 -5.63
N VAL A 211 10.06 4.24 -6.85
CA VAL A 211 9.02 3.32 -7.33
C VAL A 211 9.66 1.95 -7.53
N MET A 212 9.05 0.91 -6.98
CA MET A 212 9.55 -0.45 -7.13
C MET A 212 8.44 -1.49 -7.08
N ASP A 213 8.71 -2.64 -7.70
CA ASP A 213 7.78 -3.75 -7.63
C ASP A 213 7.86 -4.49 -6.27
N LEU A 214 6.78 -5.17 -5.92
CA LEU A 214 6.63 -5.90 -4.67
C LEU A 214 7.63 -7.06 -4.55
N ALA A 215 8.02 -7.71 -5.64
CA ALA A 215 8.98 -8.81 -5.59
C ALA A 215 10.37 -8.30 -5.18
N SER A 216 10.80 -7.16 -5.74
CA SER A 216 12.00 -6.41 -5.37
C SER A 216 11.96 -5.94 -3.91
N ALA A 217 10.83 -5.43 -3.43
CA ALA A 217 10.65 -5.06 -2.03
C ALA A 217 10.76 -6.28 -1.09
N LEU A 218 10.11 -7.40 -1.42
CA LEU A 218 10.19 -8.67 -0.68
C LEU A 218 11.57 -9.32 -0.75
N GLN A 219 12.35 -9.06 -1.80
CA GLN A 219 13.75 -9.44 -1.87
C GLN A 219 14.56 -8.70 -0.81
N ARG A 220 14.50 -7.37 -0.76
CA ARG A 220 15.23 -6.56 0.21
C ARG A 220 14.78 -6.82 1.66
N MET A 221 13.49 -7.07 1.86
CA MET A 221 12.96 -7.50 3.16
C MET A 221 13.54 -8.87 3.59
N GLY A 222 13.73 -9.79 2.63
CA GLY A 222 14.35 -11.10 2.87
C GLY A 222 15.85 -11.02 3.15
N GLU A 223 16.59 -10.18 2.43
CA GLU A 223 18.03 -9.95 2.64
C GLU A 223 18.34 -9.37 4.03
N THR A 224 17.38 -8.67 4.63
CA THR A 224 17.51 -8.02 5.94
C THR A 224 16.96 -8.88 7.10
N ALA A 225 16.37 -10.04 6.78
CA ALA A 225 15.80 -10.99 7.74
C ALA A 225 16.90 -11.84 8.41
N THR A 226 17.18 -11.57 9.68
CA THR A 226 18.22 -12.25 10.45
C THR A 226 17.71 -13.48 11.19
N THR A 227 16.41 -13.53 11.52
CA THR A 227 15.81 -14.65 12.26
C THR A 227 15.02 -15.60 11.35
N LYS A 228 14.81 -16.84 11.81
CA LYS A 228 13.98 -17.82 11.10
C LYS A 228 12.53 -17.32 10.91
N PRO A 229 11.84 -16.79 11.94
CA PRO A 229 10.49 -16.25 11.78
C PRO A 229 10.39 -15.12 10.74
N GLN A 230 11.37 -14.22 10.68
CA GLN A 230 11.41 -13.15 9.67
C GLN A 230 11.51 -13.72 8.25
N ARG A 231 12.36 -14.73 8.04
CA ARG A 231 12.49 -15.40 6.74
C ARG A 231 11.21 -16.14 6.33
N GLU A 232 10.57 -16.84 7.27
CA GLU A 232 9.28 -17.51 7.02
C GLU A 232 8.20 -16.50 6.64
N MET A 233 8.10 -15.37 7.34
CA MET A 233 7.18 -14.28 7.01
C MET A 233 7.36 -13.78 5.57
N VAL A 234 8.60 -13.53 5.14
CA VAL A 234 8.89 -13.08 3.77
C VAL A 234 8.47 -14.14 2.75
N GLN A 235 8.69 -15.43 3.05
CA GLN A 235 8.25 -16.52 2.16
C GLN A 235 6.73 -16.59 2.06
N ASP A 236 6.00 -16.41 3.16
CA ASP A 236 4.54 -16.41 3.14
C ASP A 236 3.98 -15.22 2.36
N LEU A 237 4.59 -14.03 2.47
CA LEU A 237 4.24 -12.87 1.65
C LEU A 237 4.49 -13.14 0.15
N ARG A 238 5.63 -13.75 -0.20
CA ARG A 238 5.93 -14.13 -1.60
C ARG A 238 4.91 -15.13 -2.15
N ARG A 239 4.60 -16.17 -1.39
CA ARG A 239 3.57 -17.16 -1.77
C ARG A 239 2.22 -16.50 -1.98
N ARG A 240 1.86 -15.55 -1.10
CA ARG A 240 0.57 -14.88 -1.13
C ARG A 240 0.40 -13.94 -2.31
N TYR A 241 1.46 -13.19 -2.67
CA TYR A 241 1.33 -12.04 -3.55
C TYR A 241 2.11 -12.11 -4.85
N THR A 242 3.14 -12.94 -4.98
CA THR A 242 3.99 -12.95 -6.19
C THR A 242 4.11 -14.33 -6.85
N ALA A 243 3.85 -15.41 -6.11
CA ALA A 243 3.93 -16.78 -6.63
C ALA A 243 2.64 -17.19 -7.34
N HIS A 244 2.38 -16.61 -8.51
CA HIS A 244 1.17 -16.87 -9.30
C HIS A 244 1.00 -18.34 -9.68
N GLU A 245 2.11 -19.04 -9.91
CA GLU A 245 2.17 -20.46 -10.24
C GLU A 245 1.51 -21.34 -9.16
N LEU A 246 1.55 -20.92 -7.89
CA LEU A 246 0.90 -21.64 -6.79
C LEU A 246 -0.62 -21.49 -6.79
N SER A 247 -1.14 -20.53 -7.56
CA SER A 247 -2.57 -20.27 -7.71
C SER A 247 -3.14 -20.80 -9.04
N GLU A 248 -2.29 -21.09 -10.03
CA GLU A 248 -2.72 -21.53 -11.38
C GLU A 248 -3.43 -22.88 -11.35
N GLU A 249 -2.93 -23.85 -10.59
CA GLU A 249 -3.54 -25.18 -10.51
C GLU A 249 -4.92 -25.12 -9.84
N ALA A 250 -5.04 -24.35 -8.76
CA ALA A 250 -6.31 -24.11 -8.08
C ALA A 250 -7.30 -23.34 -8.98
N PHE A 251 -6.82 -22.36 -9.73
CA PHE A 251 -7.63 -21.61 -10.69
C PHE A 251 -8.09 -22.49 -11.86
N GLY A 252 -7.20 -23.30 -12.44
CA GLY A 252 -7.52 -24.24 -13.51
C GLY A 252 -8.54 -25.29 -13.09
N ALA A 253 -8.46 -25.79 -11.85
CA ALA A 253 -9.46 -26.69 -11.28
C ALA A 253 -10.83 -26.01 -11.11
N LEU A 254 -10.86 -24.74 -10.70
CA LEU A 254 -12.08 -23.95 -10.55
C LEU A 254 -12.74 -23.62 -11.90
N GLU A 255 -11.96 -23.20 -12.90
CA GLU A 255 -12.45 -22.95 -14.26
C GLU A 255 -13.00 -24.24 -14.88
N SER A 256 -12.33 -25.37 -14.68
CA SER A 256 -12.81 -26.69 -15.13
C SER A 256 -14.16 -27.06 -14.49
N LEU A 257 -14.35 -26.78 -13.20
CA LEU A 257 -15.62 -26.98 -12.50
C LEU A 257 -16.72 -26.01 -12.98
N ARG A 258 -16.36 -24.76 -13.29
CA ARG A 258 -17.27 -23.74 -13.81
C ARG A 258 -17.78 -24.11 -15.21
N LEU A 259 -16.88 -24.56 -16.09
CA LEU A 259 -17.21 -25.02 -17.44
C LEU A 259 -18.12 -26.25 -17.42
N ARG A 260 -17.91 -27.17 -16.46
CA ARG A 260 -18.79 -28.34 -16.24
C ARG A 260 -20.18 -28.00 -15.69
N ARG A 261 -20.35 -26.84 -15.05
CA ARG A 261 -21.62 -26.39 -14.47
C ARG A 261 -22.46 -25.49 -15.37
N ARG A 262 -22.00 -25.17 -16.60
CA ARG A 262 -22.86 -24.48 -17.57
C ARG A 262 -23.96 -25.43 -18.04
N PRO A 263 -25.25 -25.11 -17.83
CA PRO A 263 -26.32 -25.91 -18.40
C PRO A 263 -26.21 -25.82 -19.93
N HIS A 264 -26.31 -26.97 -20.59
CA HIS A 264 -26.42 -27.06 -22.02
C HIS A 264 -27.75 -26.39 -22.42
N VAL A 265 -27.70 -25.13 -22.86
CA VAL A 265 -28.86 -24.48 -23.47
C VAL A 265 -29.02 -25.14 -24.84
N PRO A 266 -30.11 -25.87 -25.12
CA PRO A 266 -30.35 -26.40 -26.45
C PRO A 266 -30.58 -25.20 -27.37
N VAL A 267 -29.78 -25.10 -28.43
CA VAL A 267 -30.01 -24.14 -29.51
C VAL A 267 -31.32 -24.54 -30.18
N ALA A 268 -32.36 -23.72 -30.08
CA ALA A 268 -33.57 -23.90 -30.87
C ALA A 268 -33.20 -23.76 -32.35
N ALA A 269 -33.39 -24.84 -33.11
CA ALA A 269 -33.23 -24.87 -34.55
C ALA A 269 -34.34 -24.02 -35.24
N PRO A 270 -34.06 -23.44 -36.42
CA PRO A 270 -34.86 -22.38 -37.03
C PRO A 270 -36.27 -22.80 -37.45
#